data_AF-A0A8J7H6Q4-F1
#
_entry.id   AF-A0A8J7H6Q4-F1
#
_cell.length_a   1.000
_cell.length_b   1.000
_cell.length_c   1.000
_cell.angle_alpha   90.00
_cell.angle_beta   90.00
_cell.angle_gamma   90.00
#
_symmetry.space_group_name_H-M   'P 1'
#
loop_
_entity.id
_entity.type
_entity.pdbx_description
1 polymer ?
#
loop_
_entity_poly.entity_id
_entity_poly.type
_entity_poly.pdbx_seq_one_letter_code
_entity_poly.pdbx_strand_id
1 'polypeptide(L)' 'MIEKEDTSTRIKLHRKMKLEQMAIEIGYATKKPYKWTDLLTYLIDNYANDAKQDLIKSRKESEKKSTR' A
#
# COMPACT_ATOMS: atom_id res chain seq x y z
N MET A 1 -17.89 19.81 -6.56
CA MET A 1 -16.86 19.72 -5.49
C MET A 1 -16.84 18.26 -5.06
N ILE A 2 -15.73 17.54 -5.23
CA ILE A 2 -15.64 16.15 -4.73
C ILE A 2 -15.37 16.29 -3.24
N GLU A 3 -16.36 16.01 -2.40
CA GLU A 3 -16.17 15.95 -0.95
C GLU A 3 -15.14 14.88 -0.65
N LYS A 4 -14.07 15.27 0.05
CA LYS A 4 -13.05 14.34 0.54
C LYS A 4 -13.66 13.63 1.75
N GLU A 5 -14.40 12.57 1.49
CA GLU A 5 -14.84 11.64 2.53
C GLU A 5 -13.63 10.81 2.98
N ASP A 6 -13.00 11.24 4.07
CA ASP A 6 -11.92 10.47 4.69
C ASP A 6 -12.50 9.22 5.37
N THR A 7 -11.84 8.09 5.18
CA THR A 7 -12.21 6.81 5.80
C THR A 7 -11.06 6.22 6.62
N SER A 8 -11.39 5.34 7.56
CA SER A 8 -10.41 4.69 8.42
C SER A 8 -9.88 3.39 7.82
N THR A 9 -8.57 3.18 7.87
CA THR A 9 -7.92 1.95 7.41
C THR A 9 -7.44 1.12 8.59
N ARG A 10 -7.85 -0.15 8.66
CA ARG A 10 -7.32 -1.10 9.66
C ARG A 10 -5.95 -1.60 9.23
N ILE A 11 -4.91 -1.12 9.91
CA ILE A 11 -3.52 -1.53 9.68
C ILE A 11 -2.89 -2.02 10.99
N LYS A 12 -2.13 -3.12 10.92
CA LYS A 12 -1.35 -3.61 12.07
C LYS A 12 -0.22 -2.65 12.39
N LEU A 13 0.12 -2.50 13.68
CA LEU A 13 1.13 -1.54 14.14
C LEU A 13 2.46 -1.66 13.39
N HIS A 14 2.99 -2.87 13.22
CA HIS A 14 4.27 -3.07 12.51
C HIS A 14 4.26 -2.57 11.06
N ARG A 15 3.12 -2.69 10.35
CA ARG A 15 3.01 -2.20 8.97
C ARG A 15 2.98 -0.68 8.94
N LYS A 16 2.26 -0.07 9.88
CA LYS A 16 2.26 1.39 10.05
C LYS A 16 3.67 1.89 10.33
N MET A 17 4.39 1.29 11.29
CA MET A 17 5.77 1.68 11.62
C MET A 17 6.71 1.57 10.41
N LYS A 18 6.54 0.54 9.59
CA LYS A 18 7.32 0.39 8.35
C LYS A 18 7.04 1.52 7.35
N LEU A 19 5.78 1.91 7.17
CA LEU A 19 5.41 3.04 6.31
C LEU A 19 5.91 4.38 6.88
N GLU A 20 5.86 4.54 8.20
CA GLU A 20 6.40 5.72 8.88
C GLU A 20 7.90 5.88 8.62
N GLN A 21 8.66 4.79 8.77
CA GLN A 21 10.10 4.81 8.49
C GLN A 21 10.40 5.18 7.04
N MET A 22 9.69 4.60 6.08
CA MET A 22 9.84 4.97 4.67
C MET A 22 9.48 6.43 4.41
N ALA A 23 8.44 6.95 5.08
CA ALA A 23 8.06 8.35 4.95
C ALA A 23 9.13 9.29 5.51
N ILE A 24 9.78 8.92 6.62
CA ILE A 24 10.93 9.66 7.16
C ILE A 24 12.10 9.66 6.17
N GLU A 25 12.42 8.51 5.58
CA GLU A 25 13.49 8.39 4.57
C GLU A 25 13.22 9.26 3.34
N ILE A 26 11.98 9.24 2.83
CA ILE A 26 11.54 10.13 1.75
C ILE A 26 11.68 11.59 2.17
N GLY A 27 11.26 11.93 3.38
CA GLY A 27 11.32 13.30 3.86
C GLY A 27 12.75 13.82 4.01
N TYR A 28 13.66 12.95 4.45
CA TYR A 28 15.09 13.24 4.51
C TYR A 28 15.68 13.46 3.11
N ALA A 29 15.38 12.57 2.17
CA ALA A 29 15.87 12.66 0.79
C ALA A 29 15.31 13.90 0.04
N THR A 30 14.06 14.26 0.29
CA THR A 30 13.37 15.38 -0.39
C THR A 30 13.48 16.71 0.35
N LYS A 31 14.07 16.71 1.57
CA LYS A 31 14.13 17.85 2.49
C LYS A 31 12.76 18.45 2.85
N LYS A 32 11.70 17.64 2.81
CA LYS A 32 10.33 18.05 3.11
C LYS A 32 9.66 17.01 4.01
N PRO A 33 8.85 17.40 5.00
CA PRO A 33 8.11 16.42 5.78
C PRO A 33 7.16 15.63 4.88
N TYR A 34 7.12 14.31 5.05
CA TYR A 34 6.26 13.40 4.29
C TYR A 34 5.53 12.48 5.26
N LYS A 35 4.22 12.30 5.12
CA LYS A 35 3.43 11.47 6.03
C LYS A 35 3.31 10.04 5.51
N TRP A 36 3.24 9.07 6.42
CA TRP A 36 2.96 7.68 6.07
C TRP A 36 1.62 7.50 5.32
N THR A 37 0.62 8.37 5.59
CA THR A 37 -0.66 8.37 4.88
C THR A 37 -0.51 8.78 3.43
N ASP A 38 0.37 9.75 3.14
CA ASP A 38 0.62 10.20 1.76
C ASP A 38 1.29 9.09 0.95
N LEU A 39 2.22 8.36 1.58
CA LEU A 39 2.81 7.15 0.99
C LEU A 39 1.75 6.07 0.73
N LEU A 40 0.85 5.83 1.70
CA LEU A 40 -0.21 4.84 1.56
C LEU A 40 -1.16 5.19 0.41
N THR A 41 -1.56 6.45 0.29
CA THR A 41 -2.41 6.93 -0.81
C THR A 41 -1.70 6.74 -2.15
N TYR A 42 -0.42 7.11 -2.25
CA TYR A 42 0.37 6.89 -3.46
C TYR A 42 0.43 5.40 -3.84
N LEU A 43 0.57 4.51 -2.86
CA LEU A 43 0.56 3.07 -3.10
C LEU A 43 -0.79 2.58 -3.66
N ILE A 44 -1.90 3.07 -3.11
CA ILE A 44 -3.24 2.72 -3.56
C ILE A 44 -3.45 3.21 -5.00
N ASP A 45 -3.16 4.48 -5.27
CA ASP A 45 -3.49 5.09 -6.56
C ASP A 45 -2.65 4.52 -7.71
N ASN A 46 -1.38 4.20 -7.44
CA ASN A 46 -0.44 3.78 -8.49
C ASN A 46 -0.27 2.26 -8.60
N TYR A 47 -0.37 1.51 -7.49
CA TYR A 47 -0.01 0.09 -7.46
C TYR A 47 -1.17 -0.86 -7.12
N ALA A 48 -2.38 -0.37 -6.81
CA ALA A 48 -3.51 -1.25 -6.48
C ALA A 48 -3.90 -2.19 -7.65
N ASN A 49 -3.78 -1.72 -8.90
CA ASN A 49 -4.09 -2.55 -10.07
C ASN A 49 -3.11 -3.70 -10.25
N ASP A 50 -1.82 -3.45 -10.05
CA ASP A 50 -0.78 -4.48 -10.14
C ASP A 50 -0.95 -5.50 -9.02
N ALA A 51 -1.16 -5.02 -7.79
CA ALA A 51 -1.43 -5.88 -6.64
C ALA A 51 -2.65 -6.79 -6.88
N LYS A 52 -3.73 -6.27 -7.49
CA LYS A 52 -4.90 -7.07 -7.88
C LYS A 52 -4.53 -8.19 -8.86
N GLN A 53 -3.77 -7.89 -9.90
CA GLN A 53 -3.38 -8.89 -10.90
C GLN A 53 -2.50 -9.98 -10.30
N ASP A 54 -1.54 -9.60 -9.46
CA ASP A 54 -0.64 -10.55 -8.81
C ASP A 54 -1.39 -11.49 -7.85
N LEU A 55 -2.35 -10.96 -7.09
CA LEU A 55 -3.22 -11.77 -6.22
C LEU A 55 -4.07 -12.77 -7.02
N ILE A 56 -4.64 -12.34 -8.15
CA ILE A 56 -5.41 -13.23 -9.04
C ILE A 56 -4.53 -14.35 -9.59
N LYS A 57 -3.32 -14.00 -10.08
CA LYS A 57 -2.37 -14.98 -10.62
C LYS A 57 -1.93 -15.98 -9.55
N SER A 58 -1.50 -15.48 -8.39
CA SER A 58 -1.06 -16.30 -7.26
C SER A 58 -2.13 -17.31 -6.84
N ARG A 59 -3.40 -16.89 -6.77
CA ARG A 59 -4.51 -17.78 -6.41
C ARG A 59 -4.75 -18.86 -7.46
N LYS A 60 -4.76 -18.51 -8.74
CA LYS A 60 -4.89 -19.48 -9.84
C LYS A 60 -3.73 -20.49 -9.87
N GLU A 61 -2.52 -20.06 -9.55
CA GLU A 61 -1.35 -20.95 -9.46
C GLU A 61 -1.44 -21.90 -8.27
N SER A 62 -1.93 -21.42 -7.13
CA SER A 62 -2.13 -22.26 -5.95
C SER A 62 -3.18 -23.36 -6.17
N GLU A 63 -4.26 -23.05 -6.91
CA GLU A 63 -5.30 -24.01 -7.26
C GLU A 63 -4.78 -25.08 -8.23
N LYS A 64 -3.98 -24.69 -9.24
CA LYS A 64 -3.36 -25.63 -10.19
C LYS A 64 -2.37 -26.61 -9.55
N LYS A 65 -1.69 -26.21 -8.47
CA LYS A 65 -0.77 -27.08 -7.73
C LYS A 65 -1.48 -28.07 -6.80
N SER A 66 -2.70 -27.76 -6.36
CA SER A 66 -3.49 -28.67 -5.50
C SER A 66 -4.20 -29.78 -6.29
N THR A 67 -4.30 -29.67 -7.62
CA THR A 67 -4.94 -30.65 -8.50
C THR A 67 -3.91 -31.52 -9.26
N ARG A 68 -2.62 -31.44 -8.90
CA ARG A 68 -1.55 -32.28 -9.45
C ARG A 68 -0.86 -33.09 -8.36
#